data_AF-A0A7C6DZH0-F1
#
_entry.id   AF-A0A7C6DZH0-F1
#
_cell.length_a   1.000
_cell.length_b   1.000
_cell.length_c   1.000
_cell.angle_alpha   90.00
_cell.angle_beta   90.00
_cell.angle_gamma   90.00
#
_symmetry.space_group_name_H-M   'P 1'
#
loop_
_entity.id
_entity.type
_entity.pdbx_description
1 polymer ?
#
loop_
_entity_poly.entity_id
_entity_poly.type
_entity_poly.pdbx_seq_one_letter_code
_entity_poly.pdbx_strand_id
1 'polypeptide(L)'
;MEEPKEEKKSSGVEKLVSKAGVIIKEKRISQLDTASYEVKGDHGVYVVSKDAYGNYNCSCLGYLKRRICSHSLAVRLYEQNREHRRTLKKKVVKGAGYIP
;
A
#
# COMPACT_ATOMS: atom_id res chain seq x y z
N MET A 1 19.43 37.86 3.60
CA MET A 1 18.42 37.46 2.61
C MET A 1 17.89 36.12 3.05
N GLU A 2 16.78 36.11 3.80
CA GLU A 2 16.12 34.87 4.16
C GLU A 2 15.20 34.49 3.00
N GLU A 3 15.52 33.37 2.35
CA GLU A 3 14.68 32.78 1.30
C GLU A 3 13.30 32.43 1.90
N PRO A 4 12.20 32.92 1.34
CA PRO A 4 10.88 32.49 1.80
C PRO A 4 10.70 31.02 1.44
N LYS A 5 10.60 30.16 2.47
CA LYS A 5 10.24 28.76 2.28
C LYS A 5 8.79 28.70 1.80
N GLU A 6 8.63 28.47 0.50
CA GLU A 6 7.36 28.19 -0.14
C GLU A 6 6.71 26.99 0.57
N GLU A 7 5.76 27.24 1.46
CA GLU A 7 4.89 26.23 2.06
C GLU A 7 4.05 25.61 0.94
N LYS A 8 4.60 24.60 0.27
CA LYS A 8 3.89 23.84 -0.76
C LYS A 8 2.67 23.20 -0.12
N LYS A 9 1.51 23.76 -0.45
CA LYS A 9 0.19 23.27 -0.06
C LYS A 9 -0.01 21.89 -0.69
N SER A 10 0.43 20.84 0.01
CA SER A 10 0.38 19.47 -0.49
C SER A 10 -1.01 19.14 -1.01
N SER A 11 -1.07 18.75 -2.29
CA SER A 11 -2.30 18.34 -2.94
C SER A 11 -2.95 17.18 -2.19
N GLY A 12 -4.27 17.04 -2.32
CA GLY A 12 -5.00 15.95 -1.65
C GLY A 12 -4.44 14.55 -1.99
N VAL A 13 -3.84 14.40 -3.18
CA VAL A 13 -3.22 13.14 -3.64
C VAL A 13 -1.89 12.88 -2.93
N GLU A 14 -1.03 13.89 -2.79
CA GLU A 14 0.25 13.74 -2.06
C GLU A 14 0.03 13.28 -0.62
N LYS A 15 -1.01 13.80 0.03
CA LYS A 15 -1.40 13.37 1.38
C LYS A 15 -1.83 11.90 1.43
N LEU A 16 -2.56 11.42 0.42
CA LEU A 16 -2.95 10.01 0.31
C LEU A 16 -1.72 9.10 0.15
N VAL A 17 -0.79 9.50 -0.71
CA VAL A 17 0.46 8.76 -0.94
C VAL A 17 1.31 8.71 0.31
N SER A 18 1.49 9.86 0.99
CA SER A 18 2.24 9.93 2.24
C SER A 18 1.66 9.01 3.32
N LYS A 19 0.34 9.07 3.54
CA LYS A 19 -0.34 8.16 4.48
C LYS A 19 -0.23 6.68 4.10
N ALA A 20 -0.33 6.36 2.81
CA ALA A 20 -0.15 4.99 2.34
C ALA A 20 1.28 4.48 2.63
N GLY A 21 2.29 5.33 2.42
CA GLY A 21 3.67 5.03 2.75
C GLY A 21 3.90 4.76 4.24
N VAL A 22 3.30 5.57 5.11
CA VAL A 22 3.35 5.38 6.58
C VAL A 22 2.76 4.03 6.97
N ILE A 23 1.57 3.68 6.47
CA ILE A 23 0.90 2.40 6.72
C ILE A 23 1.80 1.20 6.37
N ILE A 24 2.46 1.24 5.21
CA ILE A 24 3.36 0.17 4.76
C ILE A 24 4.62 0.11 5.64
N LYS A 25 5.24 1.27 5.90
CA LYS A 25 6.49 1.38 6.67
C LYS A 25 6.32 0.84 8.09
N GLU A 26 5.20 1.16 8.72
CA GLU A 26 4.86 0.72 10.07
C GLU A 26 4.24 -0.69 10.12
N LYS A 27 4.18 -1.41 8.99
CA LYS A 27 3.62 -2.76 8.90
C LYS A 27 2.18 -2.84 9.45
N ARG A 28 1.38 -1.81 9.19
CA ARG A 28 -0.03 -1.70 9.63
C ARG A 28 -1.01 -2.45 8.72
N ILE A 29 -0.53 -3.43 7.96
CA ILE A 29 -1.32 -4.26 7.03
C ILE A 29 -1.18 -5.72 7.47
N SER A 30 -2.31 -6.35 7.76
CA SER A 30 -2.41 -7.78 8.05
C SER A 30 -3.26 -8.44 6.98
N GLN A 31 -2.77 -9.53 6.39
CA GLN A 31 -3.58 -10.32 5.46
C GLN A 31 -4.55 -11.19 6.28
N LEU A 32 -5.85 -11.07 6.03
CA LEU A 32 -6.89 -11.90 6.65
C LEU A 32 -7.12 -13.16 5.82
N ASP A 33 -7.29 -13.00 4.52
CA ASP A 33 -7.58 -14.08 3.56
C ASP A 33 -6.79 -13.90 2.26
N THR A 34 -7.01 -14.75 1.27
CA THR A 34 -6.39 -14.64 -0.06
C THR A 34 -6.64 -13.29 -0.72
N ALA A 35 -7.84 -12.70 -0.51
CA ALA A 35 -8.26 -11.46 -1.13
C ALA A 35 -8.62 -10.34 -0.14
N SER A 36 -8.49 -10.57 1.18
CA SER A 36 -8.90 -9.61 2.21
C SER A 36 -7.75 -9.21 3.12
N TYR A 37 -7.70 -7.93 3.45
CA TYR A 37 -6.64 -7.31 4.23
C TYR A 37 -7.23 -6.42 5.32
N GLU A 38 -6.71 -6.54 6.53
CA GLU A 38 -6.93 -5.60 7.62
C GLU A 38 -5.86 -4.49 7.54
N VAL A 39 -6.30 -3.23 7.62
CA VAL A 39 -5.43 -2.05 7.57
C VAL A 39 -5.72 -1.16 8.77
N LYS A 40 -4.69 -0.92 9.60
CA LYS A 40 -4.79 -0.02 10.74
C LYS A 40 -4.47 1.42 10.30
N GLY A 41 -5.51 2.25 10.21
CA GLY A 41 -5.40 3.67 9.90
C GLY A 41 -5.44 4.55 11.15
N ASP A 42 -5.35 5.87 10.97
CA ASP A 42 -5.35 6.85 12.08
C ASP A 42 -6.67 6.85 12.87
N HIS A 43 -7.78 6.57 12.19
CA HIS A 43 -9.14 6.65 12.74
C HIS A 43 -9.76 5.30 13.03
N GLY A 44 -8.99 4.21 12.97
CA GLY A 44 -9.49 2.86 13.23
C GLY A 44 -8.95 1.81 12.27
N VAL A 45 -9.54 0.62 12.36
CA VAL A 45 -9.19 -0.53 11.54
C VAL A 45 -10.17 -0.65 10.38
N TYR A 46 -9.63 -0.81 9.18
CA TYR A 46 -10.40 -0.89 7.95
C TYR A 46 -10.12 -2.20 7.23
N VAL A 47 -11.13 -2.71 6.53
CA VAL A 47 -10.98 -3.91 5.69
C VAL A 47 -10.85 -3.46 4.25
N VAL A 48 -9.85 -4.02 3.57
CA VAL A 48 -9.63 -3.87 2.14
C VAL A 48 -9.79 -5.23 1.48
N SER A 49 -10.76 -5.34 0.57
CA SER A 49 -11.03 -6.56 -0.18
C SER A 49 -10.70 -6.36 -1.65
N LYS A 50 -10.03 -7.34 -2.25
CA LYS A 50 -9.72 -7.40 -3.67
C LYS A 50 -10.83 -8.16 -4.40
N ASP A 51 -11.43 -7.54 -5.40
CA ASP A 51 -12.41 -8.21 -6.24
C ASP A 51 -11.77 -9.06 -7.35
N ALA A 52 -12.59 -9.84 -8.06
CA ALA A 52 -12.14 -10.73 -9.13
C ALA A 52 -11.52 -10.00 -10.33
N TYR A 53 -11.83 -8.71 -10.53
CA TYR A 53 -11.23 -7.85 -11.56
C TYR A 53 -9.93 -7.18 -11.08
N GLY A 54 -9.53 -7.43 -9.82
CA GLY A 54 -8.30 -6.91 -9.24
C GLY A 54 -8.42 -5.49 -8.67
N ASN A 55 -9.62 -4.94 -8.50
CA ASN A 55 -9.77 -3.67 -7.80
C ASN A 55 -9.77 -3.87 -6.28
N TYR A 56 -9.27 -2.84 -5.58
CA TYR A 56 -9.16 -2.83 -4.12
C TYR A 56 -10.25 -1.95 -3.53
N ASN A 57 -11.18 -2.58 -2.81
CA ASN A 57 -12.32 -1.95 -2.17
C ASN A 57 -12.07 -1.78 -0.68
N CYS A 58 -12.15 -0.56 -0.16
CA CYS A 58 -11.90 -0.26 1.25
C CYS A 58 -13.19 0.16 1.97
N SER A 59 -13.39 -0.30 3.20
CA SER A 59 -14.55 0.06 4.03
C SER A 59 -14.53 1.49 4.60
N CYS A 60 -13.44 2.26 4.40
CA CYS A 60 -13.33 3.61 4.96
C CYS A 60 -14.20 4.65 4.22
N LEU A 61 -14.62 5.69 4.94
CA LEU A 61 -15.46 6.78 4.40
C LEU A 61 -14.82 7.50 3.20
N GLY A 62 -13.49 7.65 3.20
CA GLY A 62 -12.79 8.28 2.08
C GLY A 62 -12.95 7.50 0.77
N TYR A 63 -12.87 6.18 0.86
CA TYR A 63 -13.08 5.30 -0.29
C TYR A 63 -14.55 5.27 -0.71
N LEU A 64 -15.48 5.19 0.23
CA LEU A 64 -16.92 5.20 -0.09
C LEU A 64 -17.34 6.48 -0.83
N LYS A 65 -16.74 7.64 -0.49
CA LYS A 65 -17.05 8.93 -1.12
C LYS A 65 -16.35 9.16 -2.46
N ARG A 66 -15.10 8.74 -2.61
CA ARG A 66 -14.23 9.13 -3.75
C ARG A 66 -13.66 7.96 -4.55
N ARG A 67 -13.95 6.72 -4.14
CA ARG A 67 -13.33 5.47 -4.65
C ARG A 67 -11.80 5.43 -4.56
N ILE A 68 -11.20 6.32 -3.76
CA ILE A 68 -9.77 6.40 -3.52
C ILE A 68 -9.49 6.71 -2.04
N CYS A 69 -8.54 6.00 -1.45
CA CYS A 69 -8.05 6.27 -0.10
C CYS A 69 -6.61 5.79 0.07
N SER A 70 -5.95 6.24 1.13
CA SER A 70 -4.59 5.80 1.48
C SER A 70 -4.54 4.31 1.82
N HIS A 71 -5.61 3.74 2.41
CA HIS A 71 -5.64 2.33 2.80
C HIS A 71 -5.64 1.38 1.59
N SER A 72 -6.51 1.62 0.60
CA SER A 72 -6.57 0.81 -0.62
C SER A 72 -5.29 0.95 -1.44
N LEU A 73 -4.72 2.16 -1.48
CA LEU A 73 -3.42 2.40 -2.11
C LEU A 73 -2.29 1.65 -1.40
N ALA A 74 -2.28 1.66 -0.06
CA ALA A 74 -1.27 0.96 0.73
C ALA A 74 -1.29 -0.54 0.48
N VAL A 75 -2.48 -1.15 0.43
CA VAL A 75 -2.64 -2.59 0.13
C VAL A 75 -2.19 -2.92 -1.29
N ARG A 76 -2.56 -2.11 -2.28
CA ARG A 76 -2.10 -2.30 -3.67
C ARG A 76 -0.58 -2.31 -3.77
N LEU A 77 0.07 -1.31 -3.17
CA LEU A 77 1.54 -1.22 -3.16
C LEU A 77 2.18 -2.36 -2.36
N TYR A 78 1.56 -2.78 -1.25
CA TYR A 78 2.01 -3.90 -0.45
C TYR A 78 2.00 -5.22 -1.24
N GLU A 79 0.91 -5.52 -1.96
CA GLU A 79 0.82 -6.68 -2.83
C GLU A 79 1.88 -6.65 -3.93
N GLN A 80 1.99 -5.54 -4.68
CA GLN A 80 2.98 -5.38 -5.75
C GLN A 80 4.41 -5.60 -5.24
N ASN A 81 4.76 -5.04 -4.08
CA ASN A 81 6.07 -5.23 -3.46
C ASN A 81 6.31 -6.69 -3.07
N ARG A 82 5.29 -7.39 -2.56
CA ARG A 82 5.39 -8.80 -2.18
C ARG A 82 5.59 -9.70 -3.40
N GLU A 83 4.87 -9.44 -4.49
CA GLU A 83 5.03 -10.15 -5.76
C GLU A 83 6.42 -9.93 -6.36
N HIS A 84 6.88 -8.68 -6.41
CA HIS A 84 8.22 -8.34 -6.90
C HIS A 84 9.32 -9.02 -6.08
N ARG A 85 9.19 -9.05 -4.74
CA ARG A 85 10.13 -9.79 -3.88
C ARG A 85 10.10 -11.30 -4.13
N ARG A 86 8.93 -11.88 -4.39
CA ARG A 86 8.80 -13.31 -4.73
C ARG A 86 9.49 -13.64 -6.05
N THR A 87 9.34 -12.82 -7.08
CA THR A 87 9.97 -13.05 -8.39
C THR A 87 11.50 -12.89 -8.32
N LEU A 88 12.00 -11.90 -7.57
CA LEU A 88 13.44 -11.74 -7.34
C LEU A 88 14.03 -12.94 -6.58
N LYS A 89 13.39 -13.41 -5.51
CA LYS A 89 13.83 -14.62 -4.79
C LYS A 89 13.92 -15.84 -5.72
N LYS A 90 12.93 -16.04 -6.60
CA LYS A 90 12.95 -17.12 -7.60
C LYS A 90 14.14 -17.03 -8.56
N LYS A 91 14.57 -15.83 -8.95
CA LYS A 91 15.75 -15.63 -9.80
C LYS A 91 17.06 -15.94 -9.06
N VAL A 92 17.18 -15.49 -7.81
CA VAL A 92 18.37 -15.75 -6.98
C VAL A 92 18.58 -17.25 -6.75
N VAL A 93 17.52 -18.00 -6.37
CA VAL A 93 17.66 -19.46 -6.16
C VAL A 93 17.99 -20.22 -7.44
N LYS A 94 17.51 -19.76 -8.60
CA LYS A 94 17.86 -20.34 -9.90
C LYS A 94 19.32 -20.04 -10.29
N GLY A 95 19.86 -18.88 -9.91
CA GLY A 95 21.24 -18.49 -10.17
C GLY A 95 22.27 -19.09 -9.21
N ALA A 96 21.83 -19.53 -8.02
CA ALA A 96 22.70 -20.14 -7.00
C ALA A 96 22.82 -21.67 -7.12
N GLY A 97 22.19 -22.29 -8.12
CA GLY A 97 22.19 -23.73 -8.32
C GLY A 97 23.00 -24.18 -9.54
N TYR A 98 24.34 -24.13 -9.45
CA TYR A 98 25.28 -25.08 -10.07
C TYR A 98 26.69 -24.79 -9.53
N ILE A 99 27.12 -25.55 -8.52
CA ILE A 99 28.53 -25.69 -8.14
C ILE A 99 28.79 -27.19 -8.32
N PRO A 100 29.60 -27.60 -9.31
CA PRO A 100 29.88 -29.01 -9.59
C PRO A 100 30.60 -29.71 -8.44
#